data_AF-A0A521X891-F1
#
_entry.id   AF-A0A521X891-F1
#
_cell.length_a   1.000
_cell.length_b   1.000
_cell.length_c   1.000
_cell.angle_alpha   90.00
_cell.angle_beta   90.00
_cell.angle_gamma   90.00
#
_symmetry.space_group_name_H-M   'P 1'
#
loop_
_entity.id
_entity.type
_entity.pdbx_description
1 polymer ?
#
loop_
_entity_poly.entity_id
_entity_poly.type
_entity_poly.pdbx_seq_one_letter_code
_entity_poly.pdbx_strand_id
1 'polypeptide(L)'
;MALKKLRRIDVAAGDTLFDEITSHVLSEAWGRGEVERTAREHPDLIVRRGDNVLLAIENGGLAYGFESQSAFIDEFAGMFQELLPRVRRELDVDSVRFRLTHNPARPIAEPVLRNLWFTPLRSWLGFSLSKKTALPRIAAIKGVTFRAGGVDDLDEMVRIDRECFPDTPLPAMAVRRAIERGERVIIAESGGRAAGYALFRRTDDEEGYIWVLAV
;
A
#
# COMPACT_ATOMS: atom_id res chain seq x y z
N MET A 1 10.45 -21.43 29.00
CA MET A 1 11.17 -21.04 27.76
C MET A 1 11.19 -19.52 27.69
N ALA A 2 12.35 -18.89 27.91
CA ALA A 2 12.47 -17.44 27.79
C ALA A 2 12.38 -17.05 26.30
N LEU A 3 11.37 -16.23 25.94
CA LEU A 3 11.26 -15.64 24.60
C LEU A 3 12.52 -14.80 24.35
N LYS A 4 13.31 -15.21 23.37
CA LYS A 4 14.48 -14.46 22.89
C LYS A 4 13.95 -13.11 22.38
N LYS A 5 14.31 -12.01 23.05
CA LYS A 5 13.98 -10.64 22.62
C LYS A 5 14.42 -10.51 21.16
N LEU A 6 13.48 -10.26 20.25
CA LEU A 6 13.79 -10.02 18.83
C LEU A 6 14.81 -8.88 18.80
N ARG A 7 15.99 -9.16 18.24
CA ARG A 7 17.05 -8.17 18.11
C ARG A 7 16.57 -7.19 17.05
N ARG A 8 16.19 -5.98 17.49
CA ARG A 8 15.89 -4.85 16.61
C ARG A 8 17.11 -4.68 15.71
N ILE A 9 16.92 -4.85 14.40
CA ILE A 9 17.90 -4.33 13.45
C ILE A 9 17.66 -2.82 13.54
N ASP A 10 18.58 -2.10 14.17
CA ASP A 10 18.56 -0.64 14.17
C ASP A 10 18.80 -0.18 12.73
N VAL A 11 17.72 -0.17 11.94
CA VAL A 11 17.70 0.59 10.70
C VAL A 11 17.73 2.03 11.16
N ALA A 12 18.85 2.71 10.98
CA ALA A 12 18.91 4.15 11.17
C ALA A 12 17.79 4.75 10.33
N ALA A 13 16.84 5.43 10.98
CA ALA A 13 15.89 6.25 10.25
C ALA A 13 16.72 7.20 9.37
N GLY A 14 16.51 7.14 8.07
CA GLY A 14 17.04 8.16 7.16
C GLY A 14 16.54 9.55 7.56
N ASP A 15 17.10 10.59 6.94
CA ASP A 15 16.86 11.99 7.34
C ASP A 15 15.45 12.52 7.01
N THR A 16 14.51 11.65 6.61
CA THR A 16 13.18 12.05 6.12
C THR A 16 12.06 11.49 7.01
N LEU A 17 10.90 12.16 7.01
CA LEU A 17 9.74 11.71 7.79
C LEU A 17 9.25 10.34 7.33
N PHE A 18 9.35 10.06 6.03
CA PHE A 18 9.06 8.74 5.49
C PHE A 18 9.97 7.65 6.09
N ASP A 19 11.27 7.93 6.22
CA ASP A 19 12.22 6.96 6.79
C ASP A 19 11.99 6.78 8.29
N GLU A 20 11.68 7.86 9.00
CA GLU A 20 11.24 7.82 10.41
C GLU A 20 10.04 6.88 10.57
N ILE A 21 8.95 7.13 9.83
CA ILE A 21 7.73 6.31 9.89
C ILE A 21 8.02 4.85 9.57
N THR A 22 8.75 4.58 8.49
CA THR A 22 8.99 3.20 8.04
C THR A 22 10.00 2.45 8.92
N SER A 23 10.79 3.14 9.74
CA SER A 23 11.65 2.51 10.76
C SER A 23 10.91 1.95 11.98
N HIS A 24 9.64 2.34 12.16
CA HIS A 24 8.83 1.89 13.29
C HIS A 24 8.36 0.44 13.14
N VAL A 25 8.17 -0.23 14.29
CA VAL A 25 7.68 -1.63 14.35
C VAL A 25 6.29 -1.77 13.74
N LEU A 26 5.48 -0.73 13.92
CA LEU A 26 4.12 -0.66 13.43
C LEU A 26 4.01 0.56 12.55
N SER A 27 3.99 0.35 11.24
CA SER A 27 3.98 1.46 10.30
C SER A 27 3.12 1.17 9.09
N GLU A 28 2.50 2.21 8.58
CA GLU A 28 1.99 2.27 7.22
C GLU A 28 2.36 3.65 6.69
N ALA A 29 3.07 3.66 5.57
CA ALA A 29 3.41 4.87 4.86
C ALA A 29 2.72 4.86 3.51
N TRP A 30 2.05 5.97 3.19
CA TRP A 30 1.74 6.31 1.81
C TRP A 30 3.05 6.61 1.07
N GLY A 31 3.02 6.79 -0.26
CA GLY A 31 4.27 6.91 -1.02
C GLY A 31 5.16 8.03 -0.47
N ARG A 32 6.49 7.86 -0.50
CA ARG A 32 7.46 8.86 0.02
C ARG A 32 7.13 10.29 -0.41
N GLY A 33 6.78 10.49 -1.68
CA GLY A 33 6.41 11.80 -2.20
C GLY A 33 5.17 12.42 -1.54
N GLU A 34 4.20 11.63 -1.09
CA GLU A 34 2.99 12.12 -0.40
C GLU A 34 3.31 12.50 1.06
N VAL A 35 4.09 11.67 1.75
CA VAL A 35 4.53 11.93 3.13
C VAL A 35 5.38 13.19 3.21
N GLU A 36 6.40 13.29 2.35
CA GLU A 36 7.32 14.44 2.35
C GLU A 36 6.66 15.74 1.89
N ARG A 37 5.68 15.65 0.99
CA ARG A 37 4.89 16.83 0.61
C ARG A 37 4.03 17.32 1.77
N THR A 38 3.35 16.40 2.46
CA THR A 38 2.58 16.72 3.66
C THR A 38 3.46 17.38 4.72
N ALA A 39 4.66 16.84 4.97
CA ALA A 39 5.61 17.42 5.92
C ALA A 39 6.03 18.86 5.58
N ARG A 40 6.12 19.19 4.29
CA ARG A 40 6.52 20.51 3.81
C ARG A 40 5.35 21.49 3.77
N GLU A 41 4.20 21.06 3.28
CA GLU A 41 3.07 21.93 2.91
C GLU A 41 2.00 21.99 4.00
N HIS A 42 1.88 20.93 4.82
CA HIS A 42 0.88 20.82 5.87
C HIS A 42 1.47 20.24 7.18
N PRO A 43 2.47 20.89 7.79
CA PRO A 43 3.11 20.39 9.01
C PRO A 43 2.13 20.21 10.19
N ASP A 44 1.04 20.99 10.21
CA ASP A 44 -0.01 20.88 11.24
C ASP A 44 -0.79 19.56 11.18
N LEU A 45 -0.76 18.88 10.04
CA LEU A 45 -1.35 17.55 9.85
C LEU A 45 -0.46 16.43 10.39
N ILE A 46 0.59 16.74 11.14
CA ILE A 46 1.46 15.78 11.79
C ILE A 46 1.30 15.91 13.31
N VAL A 47 0.95 14.81 13.97
CA VAL A 47 0.87 14.67 15.42
C VAL A 47 1.99 13.75 15.88
N ARG A 48 2.70 14.16 16.93
CA ARG A 48 3.79 13.39 17.55
C ARG A 48 3.55 13.17 19.03
N ARG A 49 3.89 11.96 19.53
CA ARG A 49 3.90 11.63 20.96
C ARG A 49 5.07 10.68 21.26
N GLY A 50 6.12 11.23 21.88
CA GLY A 50 7.40 10.52 21.97
C GLY A 50 7.92 10.24 20.56
N ASP A 51 8.29 8.99 20.30
CA ASP A 51 8.75 8.54 18.99
C ASP A 51 7.58 8.24 18.02
N ASN A 52 6.34 8.21 18.50
CA ASN A 52 5.19 7.87 17.66
C ASN A 52 4.76 9.04 16.78
N VAL A 53 4.44 8.73 15.52
CA VAL A 53 4.00 9.68 14.50
C VAL A 53 2.66 9.24 13.90
N LEU A 54 1.73 10.20 13.79
CA LEU A 54 0.49 10.04 13.04
C LEU A 54 0.30 11.28 12.16
N LEU A 55 0.02 11.09 10.88
CA LEU A 55 -0.28 12.19 9.97
C LEU A 55 -1.38 11.84 8.96
N ALA A 56 -1.93 12.88 8.34
CA ALA A 56 -2.87 12.75 7.23
C ALA A 56 -2.28 13.32 5.94
N ILE A 57 -2.36 12.57 4.84
CA ILE A 57 -2.00 13.03 3.50
C ILE A 57 -3.20 13.67 2.79
N GLU A 58 -2.95 14.39 1.70
CA GLU A 58 -3.93 15.23 0.96
C GLU A 58 -5.29 14.54 0.67
N ASN A 59 -5.31 13.23 0.42
CA ASN A 59 -6.54 12.50 0.10
C ASN A 59 -7.31 11.95 1.33
N GLY A 60 -6.93 12.38 2.54
CA GLY A 60 -7.47 11.90 3.81
C GLY A 60 -6.91 10.53 4.25
N GLY A 61 -5.92 9.99 3.56
CA GLY A 61 -5.19 8.80 3.98
C GLY A 61 -4.35 9.07 5.22
N LEU A 62 -4.34 8.13 6.17
CA LEU A 62 -3.49 8.20 7.35
C LEU A 62 -2.17 7.45 7.09
N ALA A 63 -1.04 8.09 7.42
CA ALA A 63 0.26 7.45 7.57
C ALA A 63 0.66 7.48 9.05
N TYR A 64 1.30 6.41 9.52
CA TYR A 64 1.63 6.27 10.93
C TYR A 64 2.89 5.44 11.14
N GLY A 65 3.60 5.73 12.23
CA GLY A 65 4.70 4.95 12.78
C GLY A 65 4.59 4.90 14.29
N PHE A 66 4.46 3.70 14.86
CA PHE A 66 4.44 3.47 16.30
C PHE A 66 5.55 2.50 16.71
N GLU A 67 6.20 2.81 17.83
CA GLU A 67 7.35 2.04 18.31
C GLU A 67 6.98 0.61 18.74
N SER A 68 5.71 0.38 19.07
CA SER A 68 5.19 -0.91 19.49
C SER A 68 3.68 -1.01 19.28
N GLN A 69 3.15 -2.24 19.41
CA GLN A 69 1.70 -2.47 19.40
C GLN A 69 1.00 -1.84 20.60
N SER A 70 1.65 -1.83 21.78
CA SER A 70 1.10 -1.17 22.97
C SER A 70 1.00 0.34 22.78
N ALA A 71 2.05 0.98 22.23
CA ALA A 71 2.01 2.40 21.92
C ALA A 71 0.86 2.76 20.96
N PHE A 72 0.59 1.91 19.96
CA PHE A 72 -0.60 2.09 19.11
C PHE A 72 -1.91 2.02 19.91
N ILE A 73 -2.07 0.99 20.76
CA ILE A 73 -3.28 0.82 21.58
C ILE A 73 -3.50 2.03 22.50
N ASP A 74 -2.44 2.51 23.13
CA ASP A 74 -2.51 3.52 24.18
C ASP A 74 -2.62 4.94 23.60
N GLU A 75 -1.92 5.24 22.50
CA GLU A 75 -1.77 6.61 22.01
C GLU A 75 -2.59 6.95 20.77
N PHE A 76 -2.90 5.97 19.91
CA PHE A 76 -3.52 6.25 18.60
C PHE A 76 -4.83 7.04 18.73
N ALA A 77 -5.69 6.69 19.68
CA ALA A 77 -6.96 7.37 19.88
C ALA A 77 -6.80 8.85 20.22
N GLY A 78 -5.88 9.17 21.13
CA GLY A 78 -5.60 10.56 21.52
C GLY A 78 -4.98 11.34 20.37
N MET A 79 -4.00 10.75 19.67
CA MET A 79 -3.37 11.37 18.50
C MET A 79 -4.37 11.61 17.37
N PHE A 80 -5.26 10.65 17.11
CA PHE A 80 -6.28 10.76 16.07
C PHE A 80 -7.33 11.83 16.38
N GLN A 81 -7.79 11.91 17.63
CA GLN A 81 -8.73 12.96 18.07
C GLN A 81 -8.11 14.37 17.96
N GLU A 82 -6.80 14.49 18.18
CA GLU A 82 -6.06 15.73 17.98
C GLU A 82 -5.90 16.08 16.49
N LEU A 83 -5.64 15.08 15.65
CA LEU A 83 -5.41 15.24 14.21
C LEU A 83 -6.71 15.57 13.44
N LEU A 84 -7.81 14.90 13.76
CA LEU A 84 -9.05 14.95 12.96
C LEU A 84 -9.60 16.36 12.73
N PRO A 85 -9.66 17.27 13.72
CA PRO A 85 -10.10 18.65 13.50
C PRO A 85 -9.20 19.42 12.53
N ARG A 86 -7.89 19.13 12.52
CA ARG A 86 -6.92 19.76 11.61
C ARG A 86 -7.13 19.26 10.19
N VAL A 87 -7.31 17.95 10.03
CA VAL A 87 -7.63 17.32 8.73
C VAL A 87 -8.87 17.93 8.09
N ARG A 88 -9.95 18.08 8.87
CA ARG A 88 -11.19 18.68 8.39
C ARG A 88 -11.03 20.14 7.98
N ARG A 89 -10.15 20.89 8.65
CA ARG A 89 -9.91 22.30 8.34
C ARG A 89 -9.03 22.48 7.11
N GLU A 90 -7.94 21.72 7.02
CA GLU A 90 -6.90 21.94 6.01
C GLU A 90 -7.20 21.22 4.69
N LEU A 91 -7.81 20.03 4.73
CA LEU A 91 -7.99 19.20 3.54
C LEU A 91 -9.41 19.20 2.98
N ASP A 92 -10.38 19.74 3.73
CA ASP A 92 -11.82 19.74 3.37
C ASP A 92 -12.32 18.34 2.95
N VAL A 93 -11.89 17.30 3.67
CA VAL A 93 -12.29 15.91 3.42
C VAL A 93 -13.40 15.44 4.35
N ASP A 94 -14.42 14.81 3.76
CA ASP A 94 -15.56 14.25 4.51
C ASP A 94 -15.19 12.99 5.31
N SER A 95 -14.11 12.31 4.93
CA SER A 95 -13.70 11.04 5.53
C SER A 95 -12.19 10.88 5.55
N VAL A 96 -11.71 10.13 6.54
CA VAL A 96 -10.32 9.72 6.66
C VAL A 96 -10.21 8.21 6.49
N ARG A 97 -9.09 7.76 5.90
CA ARG A 97 -8.86 6.36 5.58
C ARG A 97 -7.67 5.83 6.36
N PHE A 98 -7.93 4.87 7.22
CA PHE A 98 -6.92 4.07 7.87
C PHE A 98 -6.69 2.80 7.07
N ARG A 99 -5.44 2.50 6.71
CA ARG A 99 -5.06 1.25 6.06
C ARG A 99 -4.19 0.44 7.02
N LEU A 100 -4.50 -0.84 7.12
CA LEU A 100 -3.76 -1.81 7.91
C LEU A 100 -3.04 -2.77 6.96
N THR A 101 -1.72 -2.71 6.90
CA THR A 101 -0.85 -3.53 6.05
C THR A 101 0.16 -4.25 6.93
N HIS A 102 0.10 -5.58 6.95
CA HIS A 102 1.03 -6.47 7.66
C HIS A 102 1.03 -6.39 9.21
N ASN A 103 0.98 -5.21 9.84
CA ASN A 103 0.88 -5.00 11.29
C ASN A 103 0.25 -3.62 11.65
N PRO A 104 -0.39 -3.48 12.84
CA PRO A 104 -0.66 -4.53 13.82
C PRO A 104 -1.65 -5.55 13.27
N ALA A 105 -1.71 -6.74 13.88
CA ALA A 105 -2.73 -7.71 13.53
C ALA A 105 -4.12 -7.11 13.81
N ARG A 106 -5.09 -7.43 12.94
CA ARG A 106 -6.48 -6.95 13.04
C ARG A 106 -7.10 -7.05 14.45
N PRO A 107 -6.90 -8.14 15.23
CA PRO A 107 -7.44 -8.24 16.60
C PRO A 107 -6.94 -7.15 17.56
N ILE A 108 -5.80 -6.53 17.28
CA ILE A 108 -5.21 -5.48 18.10
C ILE A 108 -5.75 -4.11 17.70
N ALA A 109 -5.81 -3.81 16.39
CA ALA A 109 -6.26 -2.51 15.91
C ALA A 109 -7.78 -2.34 15.96
N GLU A 110 -8.54 -3.40 15.67
CA GLU A 110 -9.99 -3.29 15.50
C GLU A 110 -10.72 -2.76 16.75
N PRO A 111 -10.37 -3.14 18.00
CA PRO A 111 -10.95 -2.51 19.19
C PRO A 111 -10.72 -1.00 19.28
N VAL A 112 -9.49 -0.54 18.98
CA VAL A 112 -9.14 0.89 19.00
C VAL A 112 -9.91 1.64 17.92
N LEU A 113 -9.93 1.11 16.70
CA LEU A 113 -10.58 1.73 15.54
C LEU A 113 -12.10 1.81 15.69
N ARG A 114 -12.75 0.77 16.24
CA ARG A 114 -14.20 0.77 16.49
C ARG A 114 -14.60 1.87 17.48
N ASN A 115 -13.77 2.16 18.48
CA ASN A 115 -14.02 3.24 19.44
C ASN A 115 -13.88 4.64 18.81
N LEU A 116 -13.29 4.73 17.62
CA LEU A 116 -13.06 5.96 16.86
C LEU A 116 -13.96 6.04 15.62
N TRP A 117 -15.07 5.29 15.61
CA TRP A 117 -16.08 5.27 14.54
C TRP A 117 -15.56 4.84 13.16
N PHE A 118 -14.39 4.20 13.09
CA PHE A 118 -13.95 3.59 11.83
C PHE A 118 -14.84 2.40 11.50
N THR A 119 -15.33 2.38 10.26
CA THR A 119 -16.07 1.24 9.71
C THR A 119 -15.15 0.46 8.78
N PRO A 120 -15.02 -0.87 8.93
CA PRO A 120 -14.27 -1.68 7.99
C PRO A 120 -14.88 -1.59 6.59
N LEU A 121 -14.12 -1.05 5.63
CA LEU A 121 -14.58 -0.92 4.23
C LEU A 121 -14.20 -2.12 3.37
N ARG A 122 -12.96 -2.61 3.50
CA ARG A 122 -12.41 -3.69 2.67
C ARG A 122 -11.44 -4.54 3.49
N SER A 123 -11.36 -5.82 3.16
CA SER A 123 -10.31 -6.72 3.63
C SER A 123 -9.57 -7.27 2.41
N TRP A 124 -8.24 -7.31 2.49
CA TRP A 124 -7.39 -7.83 1.42
C TRP A 124 -6.61 -9.03 1.97
N LEU A 125 -6.43 -10.03 1.11
CA LEU A 125 -5.49 -11.11 1.37
C LEU A 125 -4.22 -10.84 0.57
N GLY A 126 -3.11 -10.67 1.28
CA GLY A 126 -1.79 -10.66 0.68
C GLY A 126 -1.29 -12.09 0.57
N PHE A 127 -0.84 -12.48 -0.63
CA PHE A 127 -0.12 -13.72 -0.84
C PHE A 127 1.35 -13.37 -1.09
N SER A 128 2.25 -13.93 -0.29
CA SER A 128 3.69 -13.82 -0.52
C SER A 128 4.25 -15.18 -0.92
N LEU A 129 5.14 -15.16 -1.91
CA LEU A 129 5.85 -16.34 -2.36
C LEU A 129 7.35 -16.06 -2.23
N SER A 130 8.05 -16.87 -1.42
CA SER A 130 9.50 -16.74 -1.29
C SER A 130 10.18 -16.99 -2.63
N LYS A 131 11.24 -16.24 -2.94
CA LYS A 131 12.10 -16.46 -4.12
C LYS A 131 12.65 -17.90 -4.23
N LYS A 132 12.82 -18.58 -3.10
CA LYS A 132 13.35 -19.95 -3.04
C LYS A 132 12.26 -21.00 -3.28
N THR A 133 10.99 -20.60 -3.31
CA THR A 133 9.89 -21.54 -3.53
C THR A 133 9.96 -22.08 -4.94
N ALA A 134 9.98 -23.41 -5.07
CA ALA A 134 9.87 -24.06 -6.36
C ALA A 134 8.54 -23.66 -7.01
N LEU A 135 8.61 -23.04 -8.18
CA LEU A 135 7.43 -22.73 -8.96
C LEU A 135 6.85 -24.02 -9.55
N PRO A 136 5.51 -24.15 -9.64
CA PRO A 136 4.92 -25.27 -10.36
C PRO A 136 5.43 -25.26 -11.81
N ARG A 137 5.76 -26.44 -12.34
CA ARG A 137 6.01 -26.58 -13.77
C ARG A 137 4.68 -26.40 -14.49
N ILE A 138 4.43 -25.19 -14.97
CA ILE A 138 3.24 -24.89 -15.77
C ILE A 138 3.50 -25.43 -17.18
N ALA A 139 2.66 -26.35 -17.65
CA ALA A 139 2.71 -26.80 -19.03
C ALA A 139 2.44 -25.61 -19.96
N ALA A 140 3.19 -25.51 -21.05
CA ALA A 140 2.92 -24.49 -22.06
C ALA A 140 1.47 -24.57 -22.51
N ILE A 141 0.71 -23.48 -22.32
CA ILE A 141 -0.67 -23.41 -22.79
C ILE A 141 -0.62 -23.21 -24.31
N LYS A 142 -1.12 -24.19 -25.06
CA LYS A 142 -1.10 -24.15 -26.52
C LYS A 142 -1.83 -22.89 -27.02
N GLY A 143 -1.15 -22.10 -27.85
CA GLY A 143 -1.73 -20.90 -28.46
C GLY A 143 -1.62 -19.63 -27.62
N VAL A 144 -1.02 -19.70 -26.43
CA VAL A 144 -0.73 -18.51 -25.60
C VAL A 144 0.76 -18.19 -25.66
N THR A 145 1.07 -16.92 -25.90
CA THR A 145 2.45 -16.39 -25.84
C THR A 145 2.51 -15.20 -24.89
N PHE A 146 3.70 -14.88 -24.39
CA PHE A 146 3.90 -13.77 -23.47
C PHE A 146 4.93 -12.80 -24.02
N ARG A 147 4.66 -11.50 -23.92
CA ARG A 147 5.61 -10.45 -24.30
C ARG A 147 5.63 -9.30 -23.28
N ALA A 148 6.65 -8.45 -23.39
CA ALA A 148 6.65 -7.19 -22.65
C ALA A 148 5.50 -6.30 -23.15
N GLY A 149 4.83 -5.65 -22.20
CA GLY A 149 3.82 -4.63 -22.48
C GLY A 149 4.35 -3.22 -22.27
N GLY A 150 3.63 -2.23 -22.79
CA GLY A 150 3.95 -0.81 -22.63
C GLY A 150 2.73 0.10 -22.75
N VAL A 151 2.98 1.41 -22.90
CA VAL A 151 1.92 2.42 -23.03
C VAL A 151 1.05 2.16 -24.27
N ASP A 152 1.63 1.59 -25.33
CA ASP A 152 0.92 1.25 -26.57
C ASP A 152 -0.13 0.15 -26.37
N ASP A 153 -0.02 -0.65 -25.30
CA ASP A 153 -0.99 -1.69 -24.95
C ASP A 153 -2.12 -1.19 -24.05
N LEU A 154 -2.13 0.09 -23.67
CA LEU A 154 -3.02 0.64 -22.64
C LEU A 154 -4.51 0.39 -22.95
N ASP A 155 -4.92 0.57 -24.21
CA ASP A 155 -6.32 0.40 -24.61
C ASP A 155 -6.77 -1.06 -24.46
N GLU A 156 -5.92 -2.02 -24.84
CA GLU A 156 -6.19 -3.44 -24.65
C GLU A 156 -6.18 -3.83 -23.17
N MET A 157 -5.25 -3.29 -22.37
CA MET A 157 -5.23 -3.51 -20.91
C MET A 157 -6.50 -2.99 -20.24
N VAL A 158 -6.97 -1.79 -20.59
CA VAL A 158 -8.19 -1.19 -20.05
C VAL A 158 -9.43 -1.97 -20.50
N ARG A 159 -9.44 -2.46 -21.75
CA ARG A 159 -10.51 -3.36 -22.23
C ARG A 159 -10.57 -4.62 -21.39
N ILE A 160 -9.44 -5.32 -21.22
CA ILE A 160 -9.32 -6.54 -20.42
C ILE A 160 -9.80 -6.29 -18.98
N ASP A 161 -9.39 -5.18 -18.36
CA ASP A 161 -9.79 -4.84 -17.00
C ASP A 161 -11.30 -4.61 -16.84
N ARG A 162 -11.93 -3.98 -17.82
CA ARG A 162 -13.38 -3.78 -17.82
C ARG A 162 -14.14 -5.09 -18.02
N GLU A 163 -13.58 -6.02 -18.80
CA GLU A 163 -14.19 -7.34 -19.00
C GLU A 163 -14.04 -8.23 -17.76
N CYS A 164 -12.87 -8.25 -17.14
CA CYS A 164 -12.59 -9.07 -15.96
C CYS A 164 -13.16 -8.49 -14.65
N PHE A 165 -13.21 -7.16 -14.52
CA PHE A 165 -13.62 -6.45 -13.31
C PHE A 165 -14.64 -5.34 -13.61
N PRO A 166 -15.84 -5.69 -14.11
CA PRO A 166 -16.82 -4.70 -14.59
C PRO A 166 -17.25 -3.69 -13.52
N ASP A 167 -17.25 -4.07 -12.25
CA ASP A 167 -17.67 -3.22 -11.14
C ASP A 167 -16.54 -2.30 -10.62
N THR A 168 -15.29 -2.65 -10.86
CA THR A 168 -14.11 -1.93 -10.35
C THR A 168 -12.93 -1.96 -11.31
N PRO A 169 -13.09 -1.54 -12.58
CA PRO A 169 -11.99 -1.55 -13.54
C PRO A 169 -10.93 -0.51 -13.15
N LEU A 170 -9.65 -0.75 -13.43
CA LEU A 170 -8.67 0.30 -13.21
C LEU A 170 -8.90 1.47 -14.18
N PRO A 171 -8.77 2.71 -13.70
CA PRO A 171 -8.72 3.87 -14.59
C PRO A 171 -7.50 3.80 -15.51
N ALA A 172 -7.69 4.10 -16.80
CA ALA A 172 -6.60 4.14 -17.79
C ALA A 172 -5.40 4.99 -17.33
N MET A 173 -5.68 6.12 -16.66
CA MET A 173 -4.65 7.00 -16.13
C MET A 173 -3.81 6.34 -15.01
N ALA A 174 -4.40 5.46 -14.21
CA ALA A 174 -3.69 4.74 -13.16
C ALA A 174 -2.70 3.71 -13.76
N VAL A 175 -3.14 2.99 -14.79
CA VAL A 175 -2.31 2.03 -15.54
C VAL A 175 -1.18 2.75 -16.26
N ARG A 176 -1.49 3.83 -17.00
CA ARG A 176 -0.49 4.68 -17.66
C ARG A 176 0.59 5.17 -16.71
N ARG A 177 0.20 5.77 -15.58
CA ARG A 177 1.15 6.30 -14.59
C ARG A 177 2.06 5.22 -14.02
N ALA A 178 1.58 3.98 -13.87
CA ALA A 178 2.43 2.88 -13.43
C ALA A 178 3.48 2.51 -14.46
N ILE A 179 3.10 2.40 -15.74
CA ILE A 179 4.03 2.13 -16.84
C ILE A 179 5.08 3.25 -16.92
N GLU A 180 4.64 4.51 -16.86
CA GLU A 180 5.53 5.69 -16.91
C GLU A 180 6.47 5.78 -15.69
N ARG A 181 6.10 5.22 -14.53
CA ARG A 181 7.00 5.05 -13.38
C ARG A 181 8.02 3.92 -13.56
N GLY A 182 7.95 3.16 -14.64
CA GLY A 182 8.82 2.01 -14.90
C GLY A 182 8.34 0.69 -14.28
N GLU A 183 7.07 0.58 -13.90
CA GLU A 183 6.48 -0.70 -13.50
C GLU A 183 6.48 -1.65 -14.71
N ARG A 184 6.88 -2.91 -14.49
CA ARG A 184 7.02 -3.88 -15.58
C ARG A 184 5.65 -4.44 -15.96
N VAL A 185 5.37 -4.56 -17.25
CA VAL A 185 4.14 -5.17 -17.77
C VAL A 185 4.46 -6.41 -18.60
N ILE A 186 3.66 -7.46 -18.43
CA ILE A 186 3.65 -8.64 -19.29
C ILE A 186 2.25 -8.77 -19.90
N ILE A 187 2.18 -8.90 -21.23
CA ILE A 187 0.95 -9.20 -21.97
C ILE A 187 0.93 -10.68 -22.31
N ALA A 188 -0.20 -11.33 -22.04
CA ALA A 188 -0.53 -12.66 -22.56
C ALA A 188 -1.32 -12.49 -23.86
N GLU A 189 -0.85 -13.12 -24.94
CA GLU A 189 -1.48 -13.06 -26.26
C GLU A 189 -2.04 -14.42 -26.65
N SER A 190 -3.26 -14.43 -27.18
CA SER A 190 -3.92 -15.60 -27.75
C SER A 190 -4.61 -15.21 -29.06
N GLY A 191 -4.36 -15.96 -30.14
CA GLY A 191 -4.96 -15.66 -31.45
C GLY A 191 -4.61 -14.28 -32.02
N GLY A 192 -3.44 -13.74 -31.69
CA GLY A 192 -2.98 -12.42 -32.17
C GLY A 192 -3.59 -11.22 -31.44
N ARG A 193 -4.27 -11.44 -30.32
CA ARG A 193 -4.83 -10.37 -29.47
C ARG A 193 -4.41 -10.55 -28.03
N ALA A 194 -4.39 -9.45 -27.27
CA ALA A 194 -4.18 -9.49 -25.83
C ALA A 194 -5.36 -10.23 -25.17
N ALA A 195 -5.04 -11.33 -24.49
CA ALA A 195 -5.97 -12.12 -23.71
C ALA A 195 -5.85 -11.84 -22.21
N GLY A 196 -4.71 -11.29 -21.78
CA GLY A 196 -4.50 -10.95 -20.39
C GLY A 196 -3.27 -10.09 -20.18
N TYR A 197 -3.12 -9.55 -18.96
CA TYR A 197 -1.90 -8.85 -18.58
C TYR A 197 -1.56 -9.00 -17.10
N ALA A 198 -0.29 -8.81 -16.79
CA ALA A 198 0.23 -8.70 -15.43
C ALA A 198 1.08 -7.44 -15.29
N LEU A 199 0.80 -6.65 -14.26
CA LEU A 199 1.54 -5.43 -13.93
C LEU A 199 2.30 -5.63 -12.62
N PHE A 200 3.62 -5.50 -12.68
CA PHE A 200 4.55 -5.72 -11.59
C PHE A 200 5.03 -4.41 -11.00
N ARG A 201 4.59 -4.12 -9.78
CA ARG A 201 5.15 -3.03 -8.98
C ARG A 201 6.42 -3.54 -8.31
N ARG A 202 7.57 -2.93 -8.62
CA ARG A 202 8.81 -3.21 -7.89
C ARG A 202 8.79 -2.40 -6.60
N THR A 203 8.65 -3.10 -5.49
CA THR A 203 9.14 -2.63 -4.19
C THR A 203 10.32 -3.53 -3.87
N ASP A 204 11.52 -2.95 -3.94
CA ASP A 204 12.78 -3.56 -3.54
C ASP A 204 13.22 -4.76 -4.39
N ASP A 205 14.46 -5.20 -4.19
CA ASP A 205 15.00 -6.35 -4.95
C ASP A 205 14.42 -7.67 -4.45
N GLU A 206 13.90 -7.74 -3.22
CA GLU A 206 13.46 -8.97 -2.56
C GLU A 206 11.98 -9.31 -2.77
N GLU A 207 11.13 -8.31 -3.01
CA GLU A 207 9.70 -8.47 -3.17
C GLU A 207 9.21 -7.99 -4.54
N GLY A 208 8.18 -8.64 -5.06
CA GLY A 208 7.56 -8.27 -6.33
C GLY A 208 6.06 -8.35 -6.16
N TYR A 209 5.36 -7.27 -6.43
CA TYR A 209 3.92 -7.21 -6.28
C TYR A 209 3.24 -7.30 -7.64
N ILE A 210 2.39 -8.32 -7.82
CA ILE A 210 1.47 -8.39 -8.95
C ILE A 210 0.26 -7.53 -8.57
N TRP A 211 0.09 -6.40 -9.24
CA TRP A 211 -0.98 -5.47 -8.95
C TRP A 211 -2.30 -5.89 -9.57
N VAL A 212 -2.25 -6.39 -10.81
CA VAL A 212 -3.41 -6.93 -11.52
C VAL A 212 -3.00 -8.19 -12.26
N LEU A 213 -3.87 -9.19 -12.22
CA LEU A 213 -3.87 -10.33 -13.11
C LEU A 213 -5.28 -10.45 -13.70
N ALA A 214 -5.39 -10.22 -15.00
CA ALA A 214 -6.62 -10.38 -15.76
C ALA A 214 -6.32 -11.33 -16.92
N VAL A 215 -7.06 -12.44 -17.03
CA VAL A 215 -6.88 -13.53 -18.00
C VAL A 215 -8.25 -14.08 -18.38
#